data_AF-A0A225UNI3-F1
#
_entry.id   AF-A0A225UNI3-F1
#
_cell.length_a   1.000
_cell.length_b   1.000
_cell.length_c   1.000
_cell.angle_alpha   90.00
_cell.angle_beta   90.00
_cell.angle_gamma   90.00
#
_symmetry.space_group_name_H-M   'P 1'
#
loop_
_entity.id
_entity.type
_entity.pdbx_description
1 polymer ?
#
loop_
_entity_poly.entity_id
_entity_poly.type
_entity_poly.pdbx_seq_one_letter_code
_entity_poly.pdbx_strand_id
1 'polypeptide(L)'
;GHGGLEVLLCFESLDTADLQDLNTFMGGDVADCLPTLRQCVAPTTLAAEVNSIVGQRELAALLSQFPLDRLAERMINSLSFIHRLLAKVRHLQAASVAESNGTLSSETLVARDNFDTMRREWTAMCRHWSQRVRTLKQDRIDSEDFLRQGHRDAEARHQARVTELTDQVAQLQAQLRDSEAVRQAAERRAEERVFDVNALVDFLMGNKPKINVMFNWMCLAALLHHFAKGTPIL
;
A
#
# COMPACT_ATOMS: atom_id res chain seq x y z
N GLY A 1 -0.34 43.18 11.47
CA GLY A 1 -0.20 43.13 10.01
C GLY A 1 1.01 42.30 9.69
N HIS A 2 0.81 41.08 9.20
CA HIS A 2 1.91 40.21 8.79
C HIS A 2 2.41 40.73 7.44
N GLY A 3 3.58 41.38 7.46
CA GLY A 3 4.29 41.76 6.24
C GLY A 3 4.48 40.52 5.38
N GLY A 4 4.22 40.66 4.09
CA GLY A 4 4.11 39.57 3.13
C GLY A 4 5.33 38.65 3.11
N LEU A 5 5.09 37.44 2.62
CA LEU A 5 6.05 36.36 2.33
C LEU A 5 7.24 36.75 1.43
N GLU A 6 7.36 38.02 1.09
CA GLU A 6 8.38 38.60 0.22
C GLU A 6 9.59 39.14 1.00
N VAL A 7 9.51 39.26 2.33
CA VAL A 7 10.52 40.03 3.09
C VAL A 7 11.70 39.23 3.62
N LEU A 8 11.61 37.97 4.07
CA LEU A 8 12.78 37.30 4.68
C LEU A 8 12.72 35.78 4.56
N LEU A 9 13.01 35.24 3.37
CA LEU A 9 13.55 33.88 3.23
C LEU A 9 14.75 33.89 2.28
N CYS A 10 15.65 34.86 2.45
CA CYS A 10 17.06 34.56 2.24
C CYS A 10 17.47 33.67 3.41
N PHE A 11 17.27 32.35 3.30
CA PHE A 11 18.08 31.44 4.10
C PHE A 11 19.53 31.85 3.86
N GLU A 12 20.25 32.18 4.92
CA GLU A 12 21.69 32.41 4.88
C GLU A 12 22.31 31.22 4.12
N SER A 13 22.67 31.41 2.86
CA SER A 13 23.19 30.33 2.03
C SER A 13 24.70 30.39 2.07
N LEU A 14 25.36 29.24 2.18
CA LEU A 14 26.79 29.16 1.97
C LEU A 14 27.10 29.59 0.54
N ASP A 15 27.95 30.59 0.37
CA ASP A 15 28.40 31.01 -0.94
C ASP A 15 29.44 30.02 -1.51
N THR A 16 29.84 30.24 -2.76
CA THR A 16 30.80 29.35 -3.43
C THR A 16 32.16 29.33 -2.71
N ALA A 17 32.56 30.43 -2.07
CA ALA A 17 33.81 30.52 -1.32
C ALA A 17 33.71 29.80 0.03
N ASP A 18 32.58 29.92 0.73
CA ASP A 18 32.28 29.17 1.96
C ASP A 18 32.31 27.67 1.71
N LEU A 19 31.72 27.21 0.60
CA LEU A 19 31.74 25.81 0.20
C LEU A 19 33.16 25.32 -0.11
N GLN A 20 33.97 26.15 -0.77
CA GLN A 20 35.36 25.80 -1.10
C GLN A 20 36.24 25.74 0.16
N ASP A 21 36.10 26.70 1.07
CA ASP A 21 36.81 26.72 2.35
C ASP A 21 36.43 25.53 3.22
N LEU A 22 35.14 25.13 3.21
CA LEU A 22 34.66 23.93 3.88
C LEU A 22 35.27 22.66 3.26
N ASN A 23 35.42 22.62 1.94
CA ASN A 23 36.05 21.51 1.21
C ASN A 23 37.53 21.35 1.58
N THR A 24 38.25 22.47 1.59
CA THR A 24 39.66 22.52 1.98
C THR A 24 39.84 22.16 3.46
N PHE A 25 38.93 22.60 4.33
CA PHE A 25 38.93 22.27 5.76
C PHE A 25 38.66 20.78 6.04
N MET A 26 37.75 20.18 5.27
CA MET A 26 37.33 18.78 5.43
C MET A 26 38.28 17.78 4.76
N GLY A 27 39.21 18.25 3.91
CA GLY A 27 40.20 17.39 3.25
C GLY A 27 39.60 16.42 2.22
N GLY A 28 38.43 16.74 1.68
CA GLY A 28 37.67 15.89 0.75
C GLY A 28 36.33 16.52 0.38
N ASP A 29 35.61 15.92 -0.58
CA ASP A 29 34.37 16.50 -1.14
C ASP A 29 33.22 16.55 -0.12
N VAL A 30 32.91 17.75 0.35
CA VAL A 30 31.80 18.01 1.29
C VAL A 30 30.43 17.72 0.66
N ALA A 31 30.35 17.61 -0.66
CA ALA A 31 29.14 17.24 -1.38
C ALA A 31 28.55 15.89 -0.90
N ASP A 32 29.38 14.99 -0.37
CA ASP A 32 28.94 13.70 0.19
C ASP A 32 28.27 13.83 1.57
N CYS A 33 28.61 14.87 2.34
CA CYS A 33 28.11 15.11 3.69
C CYS A 33 26.93 16.10 3.74
N LEU A 34 26.95 17.06 2.83
CA LEU A 34 25.87 18.01 2.59
C LEU A 34 25.32 17.68 1.20
N PRO A 35 24.35 16.75 1.07
CA PRO A 35 23.72 16.51 -0.22
C PRO A 35 23.08 17.82 -0.67
N THR A 36 23.80 18.51 -1.55
CA THR A 36 23.38 19.63 -2.36
C THR A 36 22.43 20.62 -1.65
N LEU A 37 22.90 21.31 -0.61
CA LEU A 37 22.44 22.69 -0.32
C LEU A 37 22.72 23.66 -1.50
N ARG A 38 23.41 23.14 -2.52
CA ARG A 38 23.87 23.79 -3.73
C ARG A 38 22.73 23.95 -4.74
N GLN A 39 21.72 24.70 -4.34
CA GLN A 39 20.92 25.61 -5.15
C GLN A 39 19.75 25.99 -4.27
N CYS A 40 19.69 27.24 -3.86
CA CYS A 40 18.45 27.83 -3.42
C CYS A 40 17.48 27.64 -4.59
N VAL A 41 16.63 26.62 -4.51
CA VAL A 41 15.66 26.29 -5.54
C VAL A 41 14.82 27.55 -5.70
N ALA A 42 14.74 28.09 -6.92
CA ALA A 42 13.95 29.30 -7.17
C ALA A 42 12.56 29.12 -6.52
N PRO A 43 11.99 30.14 -5.85
CA PRO A 43 10.78 29.97 -5.04
C PRO A 43 9.62 29.30 -5.79
N THR A 44 9.54 29.53 -7.10
CA THR A 44 8.57 28.92 -8.02
C THR A 44 8.75 27.41 -8.21
N THR A 45 9.99 26.92 -8.24
CA THR A 45 10.31 25.49 -8.41
C THR A 45 10.12 24.73 -7.10
N LEU A 46 10.46 25.34 -5.97
CA LEU A 46 10.24 24.73 -4.64
C LEU A 46 8.74 24.64 -4.34
N ALA A 47 7.97 25.67 -4.65
CA ALA A 47 6.52 25.63 -4.50
C ALA A 47 5.89 24.52 -5.36
N ALA A 48 6.35 24.33 -6.60
CA ALA A 48 5.87 23.25 -7.45
C ALA A 48 6.23 21.86 -6.89
N GLU A 49 7.43 21.70 -6.34
CA GLU A 49 7.90 20.45 -5.75
C GLU A 49 7.18 20.11 -4.44
N VAL A 50 7.01 21.08 -3.55
CA VAL A 50 6.23 20.97 -2.30
C VAL A 50 4.74 20.70 -2.57
N ASN A 51 4.19 21.21 -3.68
CA ASN A 51 2.82 20.93 -4.08
C ASN A 51 2.64 19.59 -4.82
N SER A 52 3.73 18.88 -5.14
CA SER A 52 3.64 17.52 -5.68
C SER A 52 3.32 16.52 -4.57
N ILE A 53 2.64 15.41 -4.91
CA ILE A 53 2.32 14.33 -3.95
C ILE A 53 3.59 13.79 -3.29
N VAL A 54 4.69 13.71 -4.05
CA VAL A 54 6.00 13.26 -3.54
C VAL A 54 6.56 14.27 -2.54
N GLY A 55 6.60 15.55 -2.90
CA GLY A 55 7.10 16.60 -2.00
C GLY A 55 6.25 16.77 -0.74
N GLN A 56 4.92 16.66 -0.83
CA GLN A 56 4.03 16.68 0.34
C GLN A 56 4.30 15.49 1.27
N ARG A 57 4.50 14.29 0.71
CA ARG A 57 4.84 13.09 1.48
C ARG A 57 6.20 13.22 2.17
N GLU A 58 7.19 13.79 1.48
CA GLU A 58 8.52 14.02 2.05
C GLU A 58 8.52 15.09 3.15
N LEU A 59 7.80 16.20 2.94
CA LEU A 59 7.57 17.21 3.98
C LEU A 59 6.88 16.61 5.20
N ALA A 60 5.83 15.82 5.01
CA ALA A 60 5.14 15.15 6.11
C ALA A 60 6.07 14.18 6.87
N ALA A 61 6.94 13.45 6.17
CA ALA A 61 7.91 12.54 6.78
C ALA A 61 9.05 13.24 7.53
N LEU A 62 9.41 14.46 7.12
CA LEU A 62 10.35 15.31 7.84
C LEU A 62 9.69 15.92 9.08
N LEU A 63 8.47 16.44 8.93
CA LEU A 63 7.72 17.09 10.00
C LEU A 63 7.26 16.12 11.09
N SER A 64 7.07 14.84 10.75
CA SER A 64 6.79 13.78 11.74
C SER A 64 7.99 13.50 12.65
N GLN A 65 9.22 13.79 12.19
CA GLN A 65 10.44 13.60 12.96
C GLN A 65 10.92 14.89 13.65
N PHE A 66 10.64 16.05 13.04
CA PHE A 66 11.03 17.35 13.57
C PHE A 66 9.87 18.33 13.40
N PRO A 67 9.21 18.76 14.48
CA PRO A 67 8.19 19.81 14.37
C PRO A 67 8.82 21.08 13.77
N LEU A 68 8.02 21.81 12.99
CA LEU A 68 8.47 22.86 12.05
C LEU A 68 9.37 23.92 12.71
N ASP A 69 9.04 24.30 13.95
CA ASP A 69 9.79 25.22 14.81
C ASP A 69 11.19 24.68 15.14
N ARG A 70 11.28 23.41 15.54
CA ARG A 70 12.55 22.76 15.90
C ARG A 70 13.41 22.42 14.70
N LEU A 71 12.80 22.14 13.55
CA LEU A 71 13.51 21.89 12.29
C LEU A 71 14.17 23.18 11.79
N ALA A 72 13.40 24.27 11.72
CA ALA A 72 13.90 25.58 11.31
C ALA A 72 15.00 26.06 12.26
N GLU A 73 14.77 25.98 13.57
CA GLU A 73 15.77 26.33 14.59
C GLU A 73 17.06 25.51 14.44
N ARG A 74 16.95 24.19 14.24
CA ARG A 74 18.13 23.34 14.02
C ARG A 74 18.89 23.68 12.75
N MET A 75 18.19 23.95 11.65
CA MET A 75 18.83 24.31 10.38
C MET A 75 19.56 25.64 10.50
N ILE A 76 18.91 26.65 11.09
CA ILE A 76 19.51 27.97 11.35
C ILE A 76 20.72 27.81 12.28
N ASN A 77 20.59 27.09 13.39
CA ASN A 77 21.69 26.90 14.33
C ASN A 77 22.89 26.16 13.72
N SER A 78 22.63 25.16 12.87
CA SER A 78 23.68 24.42 12.17
C SER A 78 24.41 25.30 11.16
N LEU A 79 23.67 26.13 10.43
CA LEU A 79 24.20 27.06 9.45
C LEU A 79 25.00 28.20 10.10
N SER A 80 24.47 28.82 11.16
CA SER A 80 25.19 29.80 11.96
C SER A 80 26.42 29.20 12.65
N PHE A 81 26.43 27.89 12.92
CA PHE A 81 27.63 27.20 13.38
C PHE A 81 28.68 27.07 12.26
N ILE A 82 28.28 26.70 11.04
CA ILE A 82 29.18 26.63 9.87
C ILE A 82 29.81 28.00 9.58
N HIS A 83 29.03 29.09 9.58
CA HIS A 83 29.57 30.44 9.37
C HIS A 83 30.60 30.84 10.44
N ARG A 84 30.31 30.58 11.71
CA ARG A 84 31.25 30.85 12.82
C ARG A 84 32.52 30.02 12.69
N LEU A 85 32.40 28.77 12.25
CA LEU A 85 33.53 27.89 12.00
C LEU A 85 34.41 28.45 10.87
N LEU A 86 33.82 28.77 9.72
CA LEU A 86 34.51 29.33 8.55
C LEU A 86 35.19 30.67 8.87
N ALA A 87 34.52 31.58 9.58
CA ALA A 87 35.12 32.83 10.03
C ALA A 87 36.36 32.59 10.90
N LYS A 88 36.32 31.57 11.76
CA LYS A 88 37.46 31.19 12.60
C LYS A 88 38.58 30.53 11.79
N VAL A 89 38.27 29.73 10.76
CA VAL A 89 39.27 29.21 9.81
C VAL A 89 40.05 30.35 9.17
N ARG A 90 39.32 31.31 8.57
CA ARG A 90 39.89 32.46 7.87
C ARG A 90 40.74 33.31 8.81
N HIS A 91 40.26 33.55 10.03
CA HIS A 91 41.01 34.28 11.06
C HIS A 91 42.31 33.57 11.45
N LEU A 92 42.27 32.25 11.70
CA LEU A 92 43.46 31.48 12.07
C LEU A 92 44.46 31.37 10.91
N GLN A 93 43.98 31.24 9.67
CA GLN A 93 44.84 31.28 8.49
C GLN A 93 45.52 32.65 8.36
N ALA A 94 44.78 33.75 8.47
CA ALA A 94 45.32 35.10 8.42
C ALA A 94 46.34 35.35 9.56
N ALA A 95 46.03 34.90 10.78
CA ALA A 95 46.93 35.00 11.93
C ALA A 95 48.21 34.17 11.73
N SER A 96 48.10 32.95 11.19
CA SER A 96 49.26 32.09 10.92
C SER A 96 50.19 32.63 9.83
N VAL A 97 49.63 33.32 8.82
CA VAL A 97 50.40 34.01 7.77
C VAL A 97 51.09 35.26 8.33
N ALA A 98 50.48 35.95 9.30
CA ALA A 98 51.10 37.07 10.01
C ALA A 98 52.18 36.60 11.03
N GLU A 99 51.96 35.47 11.69
CA GLU A 99 52.88 34.86 12.67
C GLU A 99 54.05 34.10 12.03
N SER A 100 54.08 33.82 10.73
CA SER A 100 55.27 33.22 10.08
C SER A 100 56.54 34.11 10.14
N ASN A 101 56.43 35.30 10.74
CA ASN A 101 57.52 36.22 11.07
C ASN A 101 57.96 36.15 12.57
N GLY A 102 57.47 35.20 13.37
CA GLY A 102 57.80 35.04 14.80
C GLY A 102 57.21 33.79 15.49
N THR A 103 57.47 33.59 16.80
CA THR A 103 57.01 32.42 17.57
C THR A 103 55.50 32.48 17.86
N LEU A 104 54.77 31.38 17.58
CA LEU A 104 53.33 31.23 17.79
C LEU A 104 52.92 31.48 19.25
N SER A 105 51.94 32.36 19.48
CA SER A 105 51.38 32.65 20.80
C SER A 105 50.64 31.45 21.41
N SER A 106 50.64 31.34 22.75
CA SER A 106 49.86 30.31 23.48
C SER A 106 48.36 30.37 23.17
N GLU A 107 47.83 31.56 22.89
CA GLU A 107 46.44 31.76 22.47
C GLU A 107 46.16 31.13 21.10
N THR A 108 47.11 31.21 20.16
CA THR A 108 47.01 30.58 18.83
C THR A 108 46.96 29.06 18.94
N LEU A 109 47.73 28.46 19.86
CA LEU A 109 47.73 27.02 20.11
C LEU A 109 46.40 26.53 20.70
N VAL A 110 45.84 27.26 21.68
CA VAL A 110 44.52 26.93 22.27
C VAL A 110 43.40 27.12 21.25
N ALA A 111 43.48 28.15 20.41
CA ALA A 111 42.50 28.35 19.35
C ALA A 111 42.54 27.23 18.30
N ARG A 112 43.74 26.68 18.01
CA ARG A 112 43.94 25.54 17.11
C ARG A 112 43.38 24.23 17.68
N ASP A 113 43.60 23.93 18.96
CA ASP A 113 43.07 22.71 19.58
C ASP A 113 41.53 22.73 19.69
N ASN A 114 40.96 23.89 20.04
CA ASN A 114 39.50 24.09 20.02
C ASN A 114 38.92 23.90 18.61
N PHE A 115 39.67 24.33 17.59
CA PHE A 115 39.29 24.18 16.20
C PHE A 115 39.34 22.71 15.74
N ASP A 116 40.39 21.97 16.12
CA ASP A 116 40.50 20.54 15.85
C ASP A 116 39.38 19.73 16.54
N THR A 117 38.98 20.15 17.73
CA THR A 117 37.84 19.55 18.46
C THR A 117 36.51 19.82 17.74
N MET A 118 36.21 21.07 17.36
CA MET A 118 35.03 21.39 16.57
C MET A 118 35.00 20.66 15.21
N ARG A 119 36.15 20.51 14.54
CA ARG A 119 36.26 19.72 13.30
C ARG A 119 35.85 18.27 13.50
N ARG A 120 36.32 17.64 14.58
CA ARG A 120 36.00 16.24 14.91
C ARG A 120 34.51 16.06 15.20
N GLU A 121 33.92 16.95 15.99
CA GLU A 121 32.48 16.93 16.32
C GLU A 121 31.61 17.10 15.08
N TRP A 122 31.92 18.07 14.21
CA TRP A 122 31.24 18.28 12.94
C TRP A 122 31.32 17.03 12.05
N THR A 123 32.51 16.43 11.92
CA THR A 123 32.70 15.20 11.13
C THR A 123 31.88 14.04 11.68
N ALA A 124 31.83 13.88 13.01
CA ALA A 124 31.02 12.85 13.66
C ALA A 124 29.52 13.07 13.39
N MET A 125 29.06 14.33 13.48
CA MET A 125 27.68 14.70 13.20
C MET A 125 27.30 14.43 11.74
N CYS A 126 28.14 14.82 10.78
CA CYS A 126 27.93 14.51 9.36
C CYS A 126 27.78 13.00 9.13
N ARG A 127 28.69 12.19 9.67
CA ARG A 127 28.61 10.72 9.56
C ARG A 127 27.32 10.16 10.15
N HIS A 128 26.93 10.63 11.34
CA HIS A 128 25.70 10.21 12.00
C HIS A 128 24.47 10.48 11.14
N TRP A 129 24.35 11.70 10.61
CA TRP A 129 23.21 12.09 9.78
C TRP A 129 23.20 11.36 8.44
N SER A 130 24.35 11.23 7.76
CA SER A 130 24.44 10.45 6.53
C SER A 130 23.99 9.01 6.76
N GLN A 131 24.39 8.39 7.88
CA GLN A 131 23.94 7.05 8.22
C GLN A 131 22.44 7.00 8.51
N ARG A 132 21.91 7.96 9.28
CA ARG A 132 20.48 8.03 9.60
C ARG A 132 19.62 8.17 8.35
N VAL A 133 20.04 8.99 7.39
CA VAL A 133 19.36 9.16 6.10
C VAL A 133 19.39 7.86 5.30
N ARG A 134 20.52 7.15 5.25
CA ARG A 134 20.59 5.83 4.56
C ARG A 134 19.64 4.82 5.19
N THR A 135 19.62 4.72 6.52
CA THR A 135 18.71 3.82 7.23
C THR A 135 17.25 4.17 6.94
N LEU A 136 16.86 5.45 7.01
CA LEU A 136 15.50 5.88 6.68
C LEU A 136 15.09 5.54 5.24
N LYS A 137 16.01 5.69 4.28
CA LYS A 137 15.78 5.31 2.89
C LYS A 137 15.58 3.80 2.76
N GLN A 138 16.36 3.00 3.48
CA GLN A 138 16.22 1.54 3.48
C GLN A 138 14.91 1.11 4.13
N ASP A 139 14.58 1.62 5.31
CA ASP A 139 13.33 1.32 6.03
C ASP A 139 12.10 1.63 5.15
N ARG A 140 12.17 2.71 4.35
CA ARG A 140 11.13 3.05 3.37
C ARG A 140 10.97 1.97 2.31
N ILE A 141 12.07 1.53 1.70
CA ILE A 141 12.06 0.48 0.65
C ILE A 141 11.48 -0.81 1.24
N ASP A 142 11.97 -1.21 2.40
CA ASP A 142 11.53 -2.43 3.08
C ASP A 142 10.03 -2.37 3.43
N SER A 143 9.55 -1.21 3.89
CA SER A 143 8.13 -1.00 4.17
C SER A 143 7.26 -1.02 2.90
N GLU A 144 7.73 -0.43 1.80
CA GLU A 144 7.00 -0.45 0.52
C GLU A 144 6.94 -1.87 -0.05
N ASP A 145 8.02 -2.64 0.06
CA ASP A 145 8.09 -4.03 -0.36
C ASP A 145 7.19 -4.94 0.49
N PHE A 146 7.16 -4.72 1.81
CA PHE A 146 6.24 -5.42 2.71
C PHE A 146 4.76 -5.20 2.32
N LEU A 147 4.37 -3.95 2.03
CA LEU A 147 3.01 -3.63 1.62
C LEU A 147 2.66 -4.25 0.25
N ARG A 148 3.58 -4.20 -0.72
CA ARG A 148 3.42 -4.85 -2.02
C ARG A 148 3.26 -6.36 -1.88
N GLN A 149 4.04 -6.99 -1.01
CA GLN A 149 3.92 -8.42 -0.74
C GLN A 149 2.56 -8.75 -0.13
N GLY A 150 2.13 -8.01 0.88
CA GLY A 150 0.82 -8.19 1.51
C GLY A 150 -0.34 -8.06 0.52
N HIS A 151 -0.24 -7.14 -0.44
CA HIS A 151 -1.23 -6.99 -1.52
C HIS A 151 -1.28 -8.24 -2.40
N ARG A 152 -0.12 -8.71 -2.89
CA ARG A 152 -0.04 -9.93 -3.72
C ARG A 152 -0.61 -11.15 -3.00
N ASP A 153 -0.33 -11.29 -1.71
CA ASP A 153 -0.83 -12.41 -0.91
C ASP A 153 -2.35 -12.31 -0.67
N ALA A 154 -2.89 -11.09 -0.53
CA ALA A 154 -4.33 -10.87 -0.44
C ALA A 154 -5.04 -11.18 -1.77
N GLU A 155 -4.49 -10.74 -2.90
CA GLU A 155 -4.99 -11.05 -4.24
C GLU A 155 -4.98 -12.56 -4.50
N ALA A 156 -3.89 -13.25 -4.19
CA ALA A 156 -3.79 -14.70 -4.37
C ALA A 156 -4.86 -15.44 -3.55
N ARG A 157 -5.09 -15.05 -2.29
CA ARG A 157 -6.15 -15.62 -1.44
C ARG A 157 -7.54 -15.33 -1.98
N HIS A 158 -7.78 -14.11 -2.45
CA HIS A 158 -9.05 -13.75 -3.07
C HIS A 158 -9.32 -14.60 -4.31
N GLN A 159 -8.31 -14.73 -5.19
CA GLN A 159 -8.43 -15.52 -6.40
C GLN A 159 -8.67 -17.00 -6.10
N ALA A 160 -7.98 -17.57 -5.12
CA ALA A 160 -8.22 -18.95 -4.68
C ALA A 160 -9.68 -19.16 -4.21
N ARG A 161 -10.22 -18.21 -3.45
CA ARG A 161 -11.62 -18.26 -2.99
C ARG A 161 -12.62 -18.10 -4.13
N VAL A 162 -12.33 -17.25 -5.12
CA VAL A 162 -13.15 -17.12 -6.33
C VAL A 162 -13.20 -18.43 -7.09
N THR A 163 -12.05 -19.09 -7.30
CA THR A 163 -12.00 -20.41 -7.93
C THR A 163 -12.78 -21.45 -7.14
N GLU A 164 -12.57 -21.52 -5.82
CA GLU A 164 -13.30 -22.47 -4.95
C GLU A 164 -14.82 -22.28 -5.03
N LEU A 165 -15.30 -21.04 -4.95
CA LEU A 165 -16.73 -20.74 -5.06
C LEU A 165 -17.27 -21.06 -6.45
N THR A 166 -16.48 -20.83 -7.49
CA THR A 166 -16.85 -21.17 -8.87
C THR A 166 -17.02 -22.68 -9.03
N ASP A 167 -16.10 -23.46 -8.47
CA ASP A 167 -16.17 -24.92 -8.46
C ASP A 167 -17.38 -25.44 -7.69
N GLN A 168 -17.68 -24.84 -6.52
CA GLN A 168 -18.87 -25.17 -5.74
C GLN A 168 -20.16 -24.87 -6.51
N VAL A 169 -20.24 -23.72 -7.20
CA VAL A 169 -21.40 -23.38 -8.04
C VAL A 169 -21.55 -24.38 -9.18
N ALA A 170 -20.47 -24.76 -9.85
CA ALA A 170 -20.49 -25.76 -10.91
C ALA A 170 -20.96 -27.13 -10.39
N GLN A 171 -20.49 -27.54 -9.22
CA GLN A 171 -20.91 -28.78 -8.56
C GLN A 171 -22.41 -28.77 -8.21
N LEU A 172 -22.90 -27.70 -7.60
CA LEU A 172 -24.31 -27.55 -7.26
C LEU A 172 -25.20 -27.55 -8.51
N GLN A 173 -24.77 -26.89 -9.58
CA GLN A 173 -25.48 -26.92 -10.86
C GLN A 173 -25.55 -28.33 -11.46
N ALA A 174 -24.47 -29.12 -11.36
CA ALA A 174 -24.47 -30.51 -11.80
C ALA A 174 -25.45 -31.36 -10.98
N GLN A 175 -25.41 -31.24 -9.65
CA GLN A 175 -26.34 -31.94 -8.75
C GLN A 175 -27.80 -31.59 -9.03
N LEU A 176 -28.10 -30.32 -9.31
CA LEU A 176 -29.44 -29.89 -9.67
C LEU A 176 -29.92 -30.55 -10.96
N ARG A 177 -29.08 -30.58 -12.00
CA ARG A 177 -29.40 -31.25 -13.28
C ARG A 177 -29.65 -32.75 -13.09
N ASP A 178 -28.82 -33.42 -12.29
CA ASP A 178 -28.98 -34.84 -12.01
C ASP A 178 -30.31 -35.11 -11.26
N SER A 179 -30.64 -34.28 -10.26
CA SER A 179 -31.90 -34.37 -9.52
C SER A 179 -33.11 -34.14 -10.43
N GLU A 180 -33.04 -33.14 -11.31
CA GLU A 180 -34.09 -32.86 -12.29
C GLU A 180 -34.26 -34.00 -13.29
N ALA A 181 -33.17 -34.62 -13.76
CA ALA A 181 -33.22 -35.76 -14.66
C ALA A 181 -33.89 -36.98 -13.98
N VAL A 182 -33.56 -37.24 -12.71
CA VAL A 182 -34.20 -38.29 -11.91
C VAL A 182 -35.69 -37.99 -11.72
N ARG A 183 -36.06 -36.75 -11.39
CA ARG A 183 -37.46 -36.32 -11.25
C ARG A 183 -38.24 -36.52 -12.55
N GLN A 184 -37.71 -36.07 -13.68
CA GLN A 184 -38.35 -36.25 -14.99
C GLN A 184 -38.52 -37.73 -15.34
N ALA A 185 -37.51 -38.57 -15.04
CA ALA A 185 -37.63 -40.01 -15.28
C ALA A 185 -38.69 -40.66 -14.37
N ALA A 186 -38.85 -40.18 -13.13
CA ALA A 186 -39.91 -40.63 -12.24
C ALA A 186 -41.30 -40.19 -12.73
N GLU A 187 -41.43 -38.95 -13.23
CA GLU A 187 -42.66 -38.42 -13.82
C GLU A 187 -43.09 -39.23 -15.04
N ARG A 188 -42.18 -39.49 -15.99
CA ARG A 188 -42.49 -40.34 -17.16
C ARG A 188 -42.95 -41.74 -16.76
N ARG A 189 -42.30 -42.36 -15.78
CA ARG A 189 -42.74 -43.68 -15.26
C ARG A 189 -44.09 -43.61 -14.56
N ALA A 190 -44.39 -42.50 -13.88
CA ALA A 190 -45.69 -42.30 -13.25
C ALA A 190 -46.77 -42.17 -14.33
N GLU A 191 -46.55 -41.36 -15.37
CA GLU A 191 -47.43 -41.21 -16.54
C GLU A 191 -47.68 -42.54 -17.26
N GLU A 192 -46.64 -43.33 -17.54
CA GLU A 192 -46.78 -44.68 -18.13
C GLU A 192 -47.58 -45.63 -17.26
N ARG A 193 -47.52 -45.47 -15.93
CA ARG A 193 -48.27 -46.28 -14.97
C ARG A 193 -49.66 -45.75 -14.69
N VAL A 194 -50.03 -44.56 -15.19
CA VAL A 194 -51.39 -44.05 -15.05
C VAL A 194 -52.32 -45.00 -15.79
N PHE A 195 -53.19 -45.64 -15.02
CA PHE A 195 -54.18 -46.56 -15.55
C PHE A 195 -55.20 -45.79 -16.38
N ASP A 196 -55.19 -46.00 -17.70
CA ASP A 196 -56.18 -45.41 -18.59
C ASP A 196 -57.52 -46.13 -18.43
N VAL A 197 -58.37 -45.55 -17.59
CA VAL A 197 -59.73 -46.02 -17.32
C VAL A 197 -60.57 -46.06 -18.59
N ASN A 198 -60.36 -45.13 -19.54
CA ASN A 198 -61.12 -45.12 -20.79
C ASN A 198 -60.68 -46.26 -21.71
N ALA A 199 -59.37 -46.49 -21.84
CA ALA A 199 -58.86 -47.64 -22.61
C ALA A 199 -59.31 -48.98 -22.01
N LEU A 200 -59.37 -49.10 -20.68
CA LEU A 200 -59.96 -50.29 -20.04
C LEU A 200 -61.45 -50.41 -20.36
N VAL A 201 -62.23 -49.34 -20.18
CA VAL A 201 -63.68 -49.34 -20.43
C VAL A 201 -63.96 -49.71 -21.90
N ASP A 202 -63.19 -49.18 -22.84
CA ASP A 202 -63.28 -49.53 -24.27
C ASP A 202 -62.89 -50.99 -24.53
N PHE A 203 -61.85 -51.52 -23.88
CA PHE A 203 -61.51 -52.94 -23.96
C PHE A 203 -62.64 -53.85 -23.44
N LEU A 204 -63.24 -53.47 -22.31
CA LEU A 204 -64.35 -54.19 -21.68
C LEU A 204 -65.64 -54.10 -22.52
N MET A 205 -65.87 -52.98 -23.22
CA MET A 205 -67.02 -52.76 -24.10
C MET A 205 -66.83 -53.36 -25.50
N GLY A 206 -65.59 -53.41 -25.99
CA GLY A 206 -65.22 -53.92 -27.32
C GLY A 206 -65.21 -55.45 -27.39
N ASN A 207 -64.87 -56.12 -26.29
CA ASN A 207 -65.08 -57.56 -26.14
C ASN A 207 -66.52 -57.83 -25.72
N LYS A 208 -67.41 -58.04 -26.71
CA LYS A 208 -68.77 -58.54 -26.46
C LYS A 208 -68.73 -59.71 -25.45
N PRO A 209 -69.74 -59.84 -24.58
CA PRO A 209 -70.69 -60.92 -24.90
C PRO A 209 -72.13 -60.66 -24.43
N LYS A 210 -73.05 -61.41 -25.05
CA LYS A 210 -74.31 -61.83 -24.43
C LYS A 210 -74.04 -62.60 -23.12
N ILE A 211 -73.66 -61.96 -22.03
CA ILE A 211 -73.67 -62.57 -20.68
C ILE A 211 -74.04 -61.48 -19.66
N ASN A 212 -74.86 -61.85 -18.68
CA ASN A 212 -75.49 -61.02 -17.65
C ASN A 212 -74.47 -60.44 -16.64
N VAL A 213 -73.55 -59.57 -17.09
CA VAL A 213 -72.42 -59.03 -16.30
C VAL A 213 -72.58 -57.52 -16.00
N MET A 214 -73.68 -56.89 -16.43
CA MET A 214 -73.85 -55.42 -16.41
C MET A 214 -73.74 -54.78 -15.01
N PHE A 215 -74.15 -55.47 -13.94
CA PHE A 215 -74.10 -54.95 -12.56
C PHE A 215 -72.70 -55.03 -11.92
N ASN A 216 -71.91 -56.05 -12.27
CA ASN A 216 -70.56 -56.25 -11.71
C ASN A 216 -69.55 -55.29 -12.36
N TRP A 217 -69.79 -54.89 -13.61
CA TRP A 217 -68.96 -53.92 -14.33
C TRP A 217 -69.07 -52.49 -13.79
N MET A 218 -70.27 -52.03 -13.39
CA MET A 218 -70.42 -50.71 -12.74
C MET A 218 -69.67 -50.65 -11.41
N CYS A 219 -69.70 -51.74 -10.63
CA CYS A 219 -68.99 -51.83 -9.36
C CYS A 219 -67.46 -51.86 -9.57
N LEU A 220 -66.97 -52.61 -10.57
CA LEU A 220 -65.56 -52.64 -10.94
C LEU A 220 -65.07 -51.28 -11.46
N ALA A 221 -65.87 -50.59 -12.29
CA ALA A 221 -65.54 -49.26 -12.80
C ALA A 221 -65.43 -48.23 -11.67
N ALA A 222 -66.34 -48.26 -10.69
CA ALA A 222 -66.28 -47.40 -9.50
C ALA A 222 -65.01 -47.68 -8.66
N LEU A 223 -64.69 -48.96 -8.43
CA LEU A 223 -63.48 -49.37 -7.70
C LEU A 223 -62.19 -48.90 -8.37
N LEU A 224 -62.09 -49.04 -9.70
CA LEU A 224 -60.92 -48.62 -10.46
C LEU A 224 -60.78 -47.09 -10.52
N HIS A 225 -61.90 -46.36 -10.56
CA HIS A 225 -61.89 -44.90 -10.46
C HIS A 225 -61.41 -44.40 -9.11
N HIS A 226 -61.80 -45.07 -8.02
CA HIS A 226 -61.29 -44.77 -6.68
C HIS A 226 -59.80 -45.09 -6.53
N PHE A 227 -59.35 -46.22 -7.10
CA PHE A 227 -57.94 -46.61 -7.10
C PHE A 227 -57.07 -45.64 -7.91
N ALA A 228 -57.50 -45.23 -9.10
CA ALA A 228 -56.79 -44.25 -9.94
C ALA A 228 -56.71 -42.85 -9.29
N LYS A 229 -57.67 -42.47 -8.45
CA LYS A 229 -57.69 -41.19 -7.71
C LYS A 229 -57.07 -41.25 -6.31
N GLY A 230 -56.65 -42.44 -5.83
CA GLY A 230 -56.09 -42.62 -4.49
C GLY A 230 -57.08 -42.34 -3.34
N THR A 231 -58.39 -42.48 -3.58
CA THR A 231 -59.44 -42.24 -2.57
C THR A 231 -59.96 -43.54 -1.96
N PRO A 232 -60.26 -43.60 -0.65
CA PRO A 232 -60.69 -44.83 0.01
C PRO A 232 -62.08 -45.28 -0.46
N ILE A 233 -62.26 -46.60 -0.59
CA ILE A 233 -63.51 -47.24 -0.97
C ILE A 233 -64.33 -47.47 0.31
N LEU A 234 -65.56 -46.93 0.36
CA LEU A 234 -66.53 -47.12 1.44
C LEU A 234 -67.51 -48.25 1.11
#